data_AF-A0AAD6VGB4-F1
#
_entry.id   AF-A0AAD6VGB4-F1
#
_cell.length_a   1.000
_cell.length_b   1.000
_cell.length_c   1.000
_cell.angle_alpha   90.00
_cell.angle_beta   90.00
_cell.angle_gamma   90.00
#
_symmetry.space_group_name_H-M   'P 1'
#
loop_
_entity.id
_entity.type
_entity.pdbx_description
1 polymer ?
#
loop_
_entity_poly.entity_id
_entity_poly.type
_entity_poly.pdbx_seq_one_letter_code
_entity_poly.pdbx_strand_id
1 'polypeptide(L)'
;QIRNFSFALVHSTTKALPAWRTACSTKNMAVRLLPRDVRTRWNSTYDMLVVAVQYKQVINAFTADRNLPFRKYELSDDDWVIVEDMVHTLEVSTLLFSSDNKSTIANVITTMDKVDDLITTTIVLTQPSARAKRVVHPSIRKALGLAKVTMNKYYSATDMSNVYRIAMGTCFHFNLINILTCSYLVLHPSLKLQYFKSRK
;
A
#
# COMPACT_ATOMS: atom_id res chain seq x y z
N GLN A 1 -6.07 5.06 -15.58
CA GLN A 1 -6.20 4.22 -16.80
C GLN A 1 -5.62 2.81 -16.66
N ILE A 2 -4.46 2.62 -16.02
CA ILE A 2 -3.63 1.38 -15.99
C ILE A 2 -4.39 0.05 -15.82
N ARG A 3 -5.34 -0.05 -14.88
CA ARG A 3 -6.15 -1.28 -14.68
C ARG A 3 -6.87 -1.74 -15.96
N ASN A 4 -7.49 -0.80 -16.66
CA ASN A 4 -8.26 -1.09 -17.87
C ASN A 4 -7.33 -1.39 -19.06
N PHE A 5 -6.15 -0.78 -19.08
CA PHE A 5 -5.07 -1.11 -20.02
C PHE A 5 -4.59 -2.57 -19.82
N SER A 6 -4.21 -2.94 -18.60
CA SER A 6 -3.78 -4.30 -18.24
C SER A 6 -4.83 -5.35 -18.65
N PHE A 7 -6.10 -5.09 -18.32
CA PHE A 7 -7.21 -5.94 -18.73
C PHE A 7 -7.36 -6.06 -20.25
N ALA A 8 -7.39 -4.94 -20.98
CA ALA A 8 -7.55 -4.93 -22.43
C ALA A 8 -6.37 -5.59 -23.17
N LEU A 9 -5.15 -5.47 -22.63
CA LEU A 9 -3.94 -6.10 -23.17
C LEU A 9 -4.01 -7.62 -23.04
N VAL A 10 -4.32 -8.13 -21.84
CA VAL A 10 -4.43 -9.58 -21.57
C VAL A 10 -5.53 -10.24 -22.41
N HIS A 11 -6.64 -9.54 -22.62
CA HIS A 11 -7.78 -10.05 -23.41
C HIS A 11 -7.65 -9.84 -24.94
N SER A 12 -6.57 -9.22 -25.44
CA SER A 12 -6.32 -9.03 -26.89
C SER A 12 -5.11 -9.85 -27.35
N THR A 13 -5.29 -11.17 -27.36
CA THR A 13 -4.24 -12.17 -27.64
C THR A 13 -3.65 -12.11 -29.04
N THR A 14 -4.42 -11.66 -30.04
CA THR A 14 -4.03 -11.71 -31.46
C THR A 14 -3.40 -10.44 -32.01
N LYS A 15 -3.65 -9.27 -31.39
CA LYS A 15 -3.13 -7.97 -31.86
C LYS A 15 -2.29 -7.25 -30.81
N ALA A 16 -2.85 -7.01 -29.62
CA ALA A 16 -2.15 -6.25 -28.59
C ALA A 16 -0.97 -7.02 -27.99
N LEU A 17 -1.17 -8.30 -27.69
CA LEU A 17 -0.16 -9.15 -27.06
C LEU A 17 1.12 -9.32 -27.92
N PRO A 18 1.05 -9.60 -29.24
CA PRO A 18 2.21 -9.60 -30.12
C PRO A 18 2.91 -8.23 -30.19
N ALA A 19 2.14 -7.14 -30.38
CA ALA A 19 2.69 -5.79 -30.42
C ALA A 19 3.39 -5.39 -29.11
N TRP A 20 2.87 -5.83 -27.95
CA TRP A 20 3.48 -5.62 -26.64
C TRP A 20 4.81 -6.36 -26.50
N ARG A 21 4.91 -7.60 -26.98
CA ARG A 21 6.18 -8.35 -27.02
C ARG A 21 7.23 -7.60 -27.85
N THR A 22 6.84 -7.10 -29.02
CA THR A 22 7.71 -6.26 -29.87
C THR A 22 8.12 -4.99 -29.14
N ALA A 23 7.20 -4.27 -28.50
CA ALA A 23 7.50 -3.04 -27.75
C ALA A 23 8.46 -3.27 -26.57
N CYS A 24 8.31 -4.37 -25.82
CA CYS A 24 9.28 -4.78 -24.80
C CYS A 24 10.67 -5.04 -25.41
N SER A 25 10.73 -5.79 -26.52
CA SER A 25 11.98 -6.10 -27.22
C SER A 25 12.69 -4.85 -27.73
N THR A 26 11.96 -3.91 -28.34
CA THR A 26 12.49 -2.62 -28.83
C THR A 26 13.05 -1.75 -27.70
N LYS A 27 12.60 -1.94 -26.45
CA LYS A 27 13.11 -1.25 -25.25
C LYS A 27 14.13 -2.09 -24.46
N ASN A 28 14.59 -3.23 -24.98
CA ASN A 28 15.48 -4.18 -24.30
C ASN A 28 14.95 -4.62 -22.91
N MET A 29 13.63 -4.67 -22.74
CA MET A 29 12.99 -5.13 -21.51
C MET A 29 12.53 -6.58 -21.65
N ALA A 30 12.64 -7.35 -20.56
CA ALA A 30 12.09 -8.70 -20.50
C ALA A 30 10.58 -8.70 -20.82
N VAL A 31 10.11 -9.71 -21.55
CA VAL A 31 8.70 -9.82 -21.90
C VAL A 31 7.89 -10.23 -20.66
N ARG A 32 7.35 -9.23 -19.96
CA ARG A 32 6.43 -9.38 -18.82
C ARG A 32 5.11 -8.68 -19.11
N LEU A 33 4.01 -9.25 -18.65
CA LEU A 33 2.70 -8.58 -18.63
C LEU A 33 2.49 -7.88 -17.29
N LEU A 34 1.70 -6.80 -17.28
CA LEU A 34 1.24 -6.22 -16.03
C LEU A 34 0.39 -7.25 -15.26
N PRO A 35 0.59 -7.39 -13.94
CA PRO A 35 -0.35 -8.12 -13.10
C PRO A 35 -1.78 -7.59 -13.26
N ARG A 36 -2.75 -8.49 -13.08
CA ARG A 36 -4.17 -8.11 -13.04
C ARG A 36 -4.52 -7.64 -11.63
N ASP A 37 -5.13 -6.47 -11.52
CA ASP A 37 -5.79 -6.02 -10.29
C ASP A 37 -7.02 -6.91 -10.01
N VAL A 38 -7.07 -7.48 -8.79
CA VAL A 38 -8.04 -8.48 -8.34
C VAL A 38 -8.69 -7.99 -7.06
N ARG A 39 -9.99 -7.68 -7.14
CA ARG A 39 -10.78 -7.06 -6.05
C ARG A 39 -10.67 -7.76 -4.68
N THR A 40 -10.49 -9.08 -4.66
CA THR A 40 -10.38 -9.89 -3.43
C THR A 40 -8.94 -10.03 -2.90
N ARG A 41 -7.93 -9.63 -3.68
CA ARG A 41 -6.51 -9.70 -3.29
C ARG A 41 -6.01 -8.29 -3.00
N TRP A 42 -5.92 -7.98 -1.71
CA TRP A 42 -5.66 -6.64 -1.17
C TRP A 42 -4.39 -5.93 -1.69
N ASN A 43 -3.32 -6.67 -2.01
CA ASN A 43 -2.07 -6.12 -2.56
C ASN A 43 -2.03 -6.03 -4.10
N SER A 44 -3.02 -6.55 -4.83
CA SER A 44 -2.94 -6.69 -6.30
C SER A 44 -2.91 -5.36 -7.06
N THR A 45 -3.53 -4.29 -6.52
CA THR A 45 -3.37 -2.92 -7.04
C THR A 45 -1.92 -2.46 -6.94
N TYR A 46 -1.26 -2.67 -5.81
CA TYR A 46 0.14 -2.30 -5.59
C TYR A 46 1.05 -3.10 -6.53
N ASP A 47 0.90 -4.42 -6.59
CA ASP A 47 1.66 -5.32 -7.47
C ASP A 47 1.56 -4.88 -8.95
N MET A 48 0.35 -4.48 -9.39
CA MET A 48 0.13 -3.96 -10.75
C MET A 48 0.83 -2.62 -10.98
N LEU A 49 0.72 -1.67 -10.04
CA LEU A 49 1.30 -0.32 -10.19
C LEU A 49 2.84 -0.35 -10.15
N VAL A 50 3.45 -1.20 -9.32
CA VAL A 50 4.92 -1.40 -9.29
C VAL A 50 5.44 -1.84 -10.66
N VAL A 51 4.77 -2.81 -11.30
CA VAL A 51 5.15 -3.25 -12.66
C VAL A 51 4.82 -2.18 -13.70
N ALA A 52 3.73 -1.42 -13.55
CA ALA A 52 3.42 -0.32 -14.45
C ALA A 52 4.51 0.77 -14.45
N VAL A 53 5.03 1.16 -13.28
CA VAL A 53 6.14 2.12 -13.17
C VAL A 53 7.42 1.56 -13.78
N GLN A 54 7.75 0.27 -13.55
CA GLN A 54 8.90 -0.38 -14.19
C GLN A 54 8.81 -0.35 -15.72
N TYR A 55 7.62 -0.56 -16.28
CA TYR A 55 7.38 -0.63 -17.73
C TYR A 55 6.87 0.70 -18.33
N LYS A 56 6.99 1.83 -17.62
CA LYS A 56 6.54 3.18 -18.03
C LYS A 56 6.92 3.54 -19.47
N GLN A 57 8.17 3.27 -19.87
CA GLN A 57 8.65 3.54 -21.23
C GLN A 57 7.97 2.68 -22.32
N VAL A 58 7.69 1.42 -22.02
CA VAL A 58 6.99 0.50 -22.94
C VAL A 58 5.52 0.88 -23.03
N ILE A 59 4.89 1.18 -21.90
CA ILE A 59 3.48 1.60 -21.83
C ILE A 59 3.27 2.88 -22.66
N ASN A 60 4.08 3.92 -22.44
CA ASN A 60 3.97 5.18 -23.19
C ASN A 60 4.18 4.97 -24.70
N ALA A 61 5.18 4.19 -25.11
CA ALA A 61 5.42 3.88 -26.52
C ALA A 61 4.26 3.09 -27.15
N PHE A 62 3.68 2.14 -26.41
CA PHE A 62 2.59 1.29 -26.87
C PHE A 62 1.24 2.02 -26.93
N THR A 63 0.96 2.95 -26.00
CA THR A 63 -0.26 3.77 -26.06
C THR A 63 -0.18 4.90 -27.09
N ALA A 64 1.03 5.38 -27.41
CA ALA A 64 1.23 6.40 -28.44
C ALA A 64 1.08 5.87 -29.88
N ASP A 65 1.18 4.56 -30.11
CA ASP A 65 1.00 3.96 -31.44
C ASP A 65 -0.44 4.12 -31.95
N ARG A 66 -0.58 4.89 -33.04
CA ARG A 66 -1.87 5.18 -33.68
C ARG A 66 -2.51 3.97 -34.35
N ASN A 67 -1.73 2.92 -34.65
CA ASN A 67 -2.24 1.67 -35.23
C ASN A 67 -2.97 0.80 -34.19
N LEU A 68 -2.83 1.13 -32.90
CA LEU A 68 -3.35 0.35 -31.78
C LEU A 68 -4.52 1.09 -31.08
N PRO A 69 -5.63 0.41 -30.75
CA PRO A 69 -6.80 1.02 -30.09
C PRO A 69 -6.59 1.31 -28.59
N PHE A 70 -5.34 1.53 -28.17
CA PHE A 70 -4.90 1.67 -26.79
C PHE A 70 -4.59 3.13 -26.40
N ARG A 71 -4.60 4.08 -27.34
CA ARG A 71 -4.38 5.51 -27.08
C ARG A 71 -5.33 6.13 -26.05
N LYS A 72 -6.55 5.60 -25.90
CA LYS A 72 -7.48 5.97 -24.82
C LYS A 72 -6.98 5.63 -23.39
N TYR A 73 -5.85 4.93 -23.27
CA TYR A 73 -5.18 4.62 -22.02
C TYR A 73 -3.83 5.34 -21.86
N GLU A 74 -3.49 6.26 -22.78
CA GLU A 74 -2.35 7.17 -22.67
C GLU A 74 -2.45 7.95 -21.33
N LEU A 75 -1.30 8.09 -20.67
CA LEU A 75 -1.14 8.70 -19.35
C LEU A 75 -0.25 9.94 -19.52
N SER A 76 -0.67 11.06 -18.94
CA SER A 76 0.15 12.27 -18.89
C SER A 76 1.33 12.09 -17.94
N ASP A 77 2.33 12.97 -18.02
CA ASP A 77 3.44 12.96 -17.06
C ASP A 77 2.96 13.23 -15.62
N ASP A 78 1.88 14.01 -15.45
CA ASP A 78 1.23 14.24 -14.15
C ASP A 78 0.53 12.97 -13.62
N ASP A 79 -0.19 12.23 -14.48
CA ASP A 79 -0.76 10.92 -14.11
C ASP A 79 0.34 9.95 -13.64
N TRP A 80 1.51 9.99 -14.27
CA TRP A 80 2.66 9.19 -13.84
C TRP A 80 3.23 9.62 -12.49
N VAL A 81 3.30 10.92 -12.20
CA VAL A 81 3.65 11.42 -10.85
C VAL A 81 2.66 10.89 -9.82
N ILE A 82 1.35 10.98 -10.09
CA ILE A 82 0.29 10.44 -9.22
C ILE A 82 0.47 8.93 -8.99
N VAL A 83 0.76 8.15 -10.04
CA VAL A 83 1.00 6.71 -9.96
C VAL A 83 2.23 6.38 -9.10
N GLU A 84 3.32 7.12 -9.25
CA GLU A 84 4.53 6.95 -8.43
C GLU A 84 4.27 7.29 -6.94
N ASP A 85 3.46 8.33 -6.65
CA ASP A 85 3.03 8.65 -5.28
C ASP A 85 2.15 7.55 -4.69
N MET A 86 1.25 6.96 -5.49
CA MET A 86 0.44 5.83 -5.06
C MET A 86 1.30 4.62 -4.70
N VAL A 87 2.30 4.28 -5.51
CA VAL A 87 3.23 3.17 -5.22
C VAL A 87 3.95 3.41 -3.90
N HIS A 88 4.59 4.57 -3.73
CA HIS A 88 5.31 4.93 -2.49
C HIS A 88 4.40 4.91 -1.25
N THR A 89 3.16 5.39 -1.39
CA THR A 89 2.18 5.42 -0.29
C THR A 89 1.65 4.03 0.09
N LEU A 90 1.44 3.16 -0.91
CA LEU A 90 0.93 1.80 -0.72
C LEU A 90 2.03 0.80 -0.32
N GLU A 91 3.31 1.08 -0.61
CA GLU A 91 4.44 0.21 -0.29
C GLU A 91 4.47 -0.12 1.20
N VAL A 92 4.41 0.89 2.08
CA VAL A 92 4.61 0.66 3.51
C VAL A 92 3.46 -0.13 4.13
N SER A 93 2.21 0.17 3.77
CA SER A 93 1.06 -0.62 4.24
C SER A 93 1.11 -2.06 3.70
N THR A 94 1.48 -2.25 2.43
CA THR A 94 1.64 -3.58 1.83
C THR A 94 2.74 -4.39 2.52
N LEU A 95 3.92 -3.81 2.75
CA LEU A 95 5.05 -4.49 3.39
C LEU A 95 4.78 -4.83 4.87
N LEU A 96 4.08 -3.95 5.60
CA LEU A 96 3.77 -4.17 7.00
C LEU A 96 2.79 -5.34 7.21
N PHE A 97 1.69 -5.39 6.44
CA PHE A 97 0.67 -6.43 6.56
C PHE A 97 0.99 -7.72 5.77
N SER A 98 1.92 -7.69 4.81
CA SER A 98 2.39 -8.92 4.10
C SER A 98 3.55 -9.62 4.82
N SER A 99 4.01 -9.13 5.97
CA SER A 99 5.14 -9.72 6.69
C SER A 99 4.63 -10.70 7.75
N ASP A 100 4.79 -12.00 7.47
CA ASP A 100 4.27 -13.10 8.29
C ASP A 100 4.66 -12.98 9.78
N ASN A 101 5.91 -12.61 10.08
CA ASN A 101 6.41 -12.44 11.44
C ASN A 101 5.92 -11.15 12.15
N LYS A 102 5.17 -10.27 11.46
CA LYS A 102 4.71 -8.97 11.98
C LYS A 102 3.19 -8.86 12.01
N SER A 103 2.48 -9.51 11.08
CA SER A 103 1.03 -9.41 10.92
C SER A 103 0.23 -10.33 11.86
N THR A 104 0.62 -10.39 13.14
CA THR A 104 -0.11 -11.08 14.22
C THR A 104 -1.21 -10.19 14.81
N ILE A 105 -2.29 -10.80 15.32
CA ILE A 105 -3.46 -10.09 15.90
C ILE A 105 -3.05 -9.05 16.97
N ALA A 106 -2.08 -9.39 17.83
CA ALA A 106 -1.54 -8.47 18.84
C ALA A 106 -0.81 -7.24 18.23
N ASN A 107 -0.19 -7.40 17.07
CA ASN A 107 0.59 -6.36 16.39
C ASN A 107 -0.25 -5.48 15.45
N VAL A 108 -1.52 -5.82 15.18
CA VAL A 108 -2.40 -5.07 14.25
C VAL A 108 -2.49 -3.60 14.64
N ILE A 109 -2.74 -3.28 15.92
CA ILE A 109 -2.84 -1.89 16.39
C ILE A 109 -1.50 -1.16 16.21
N THR A 110 -0.38 -1.76 16.61
CA THR A 110 0.96 -1.14 16.43
C THR A 110 1.33 -0.93 14.96
N THR A 111 0.73 -1.72 14.07
CA THR A 111 0.92 -1.65 12.62
C THR A 111 0.06 -0.58 12.00
N MET A 112 -1.21 -0.49 12.40
CA MET A 112 -2.10 0.61 12.04
C MET A 112 -1.57 1.95 12.55
N ASP A 113 -0.98 2.01 13.74
CA ASP A 113 -0.41 3.24 14.32
C ASP A 113 0.72 3.77 13.42
N LYS A 114 1.63 2.89 13.00
CA LYS A 114 2.71 3.23 12.05
C LYS A 114 2.15 3.73 10.72
N VAL A 115 1.07 3.12 10.22
CA VAL A 115 0.40 3.56 9.00
C VAL A 115 -0.25 4.94 9.18
N ASP A 116 -0.88 5.23 10.32
CA ASP A 116 -1.44 6.56 10.59
C ASP A 116 -0.39 7.64 10.75
N ASP A 117 0.71 7.33 11.46
CA ASP A 117 1.85 8.24 11.62
C ASP A 117 2.44 8.62 10.24
N LEU A 118 2.57 7.64 9.34
CA LEU A 118 3.05 7.84 7.97
C LEU A 118 2.06 8.58 7.08
N ILE A 119 0.77 8.24 7.12
CA ILE A 119 -0.29 8.95 6.38
C ILE A 119 -0.36 10.41 6.83
N THR A 120 -0.36 10.65 8.13
CA THR A 120 -0.41 12.00 8.72
C THR A 120 0.83 12.81 8.34
N THR A 121 2.02 12.20 8.46
CA THR A 121 3.27 12.82 8.00
C THR A 121 3.17 13.19 6.52
N THR A 122 2.73 12.27 5.66
CA THR A 122 2.61 12.48 4.20
C THR A 122 1.59 13.57 3.82
N ILE A 123 0.50 13.71 4.57
CA ILE A 123 -0.49 14.79 4.38
C ILE A 123 0.10 16.14 4.79
N VAL A 124 0.75 16.22 5.96
CA VAL A 124 1.23 17.48 6.58
C VAL A 124 2.49 18.03 5.88
N LEU A 125 3.33 17.16 5.31
CA LEU A 125 4.58 17.54 4.64
C LEU A 125 4.35 18.49 3.45
N THR A 126 4.52 19.80 3.68
CA THR A 126 4.42 20.84 2.65
C THR A 126 5.71 20.99 1.82
N GLN A 127 6.84 20.50 2.32
CA GLN A 127 8.16 20.56 1.67
C GLN A 127 8.89 19.21 1.80
N PRO A 128 9.88 18.91 0.92
CA PRO A 128 10.76 17.74 1.09
C PRO A 128 11.51 17.81 2.43
N SER A 129 11.72 16.67 3.08
CA SER A 129 12.41 16.61 4.37
C SER A 129 13.25 15.34 4.49
N ALA A 130 14.12 15.27 5.50
CA ALA A 130 14.90 14.05 5.78
C ALA A 130 14.03 12.79 6.00
N ARG A 131 12.73 12.94 6.32
CA ARG A 131 11.78 11.84 6.51
C ARG A 131 10.97 11.51 5.24
N ALA A 132 10.94 12.38 4.23
CA ALA A 132 10.18 12.16 3.01
C ALA A 132 10.81 12.84 1.79
N LYS A 133 11.15 12.00 0.80
CA LYS A 133 11.97 12.36 -0.37
C LYS A 133 11.27 13.32 -1.35
N ARG A 134 9.93 13.33 -1.40
CA ARG A 134 9.15 14.24 -2.26
C ARG A 134 7.81 14.62 -1.62
N VAL A 135 7.28 15.76 -2.04
CA VAL A 135 5.91 16.18 -1.73
C VAL A 135 4.95 15.40 -2.63
N VAL A 136 3.96 14.74 -2.04
CA VAL A 136 2.94 14.00 -2.78
C VAL A 136 1.91 14.93 -3.46
N HIS A 137 1.39 14.50 -4.61
CA HIS A 137 0.41 15.22 -5.39
C HIS A 137 -0.88 15.54 -4.58
N PRO A 138 -1.52 16.72 -4.76
CA PRO A 138 -2.73 17.10 -4.00
C PRO A 138 -3.86 16.07 -4.03
N SER A 139 -4.08 15.39 -5.16
CA SER A 139 -5.09 14.32 -5.28
C SER A 139 -4.80 13.15 -4.32
N ILE A 140 -3.52 12.79 -4.14
CA ILE A 140 -3.11 11.73 -3.21
C ILE A 140 -3.25 12.19 -1.76
N ARG A 141 -2.95 13.45 -1.42
CA ARG A 141 -3.25 13.98 -0.08
C ARG A 141 -4.75 13.92 0.25
N LYS A 142 -5.62 14.25 -0.70
CA LYS A 142 -7.08 14.15 -0.51
C LYS A 142 -7.54 12.69 -0.35
N ALA A 143 -7.02 11.77 -1.18
CA ALA A 143 -7.28 10.34 -1.04
C ALA A 143 -6.80 9.78 0.31
N LEU A 144 -5.63 10.21 0.78
CA LEU A 144 -5.09 9.86 2.11
C LEU A 144 -5.96 10.38 3.26
N GLY A 145 -6.55 11.57 3.13
CA GLY A 145 -7.56 12.06 4.09
C GLY A 145 -8.78 11.13 4.20
N LEU A 146 -9.30 10.64 3.07
CA LEU A 146 -10.39 9.66 3.04
C LEU A 146 -9.97 8.29 3.61
N ALA A 147 -8.73 7.87 3.33
CA ALA A 147 -8.15 6.66 3.89
C ALA A 147 -8.05 6.75 5.43
N LYS A 148 -7.63 7.89 5.98
CA LYS A 148 -7.60 8.13 7.44
C LYS A 148 -8.98 8.07 8.09
N VAL A 149 -10.01 8.67 7.48
CA VAL A 149 -11.41 8.54 7.96
C VAL A 149 -11.86 7.07 7.96
N THR A 150 -11.52 6.33 6.90
CA THR A 150 -11.85 4.90 6.79
C THR A 150 -11.10 4.06 7.84
N MET A 151 -9.84 4.36 8.09
CA MET A 151 -9.02 3.68 9.11
C MET A 151 -9.52 3.96 10.53
N ASN A 152 -9.93 5.20 10.83
CA ASN A 152 -10.54 5.55 12.12
C ASN A 152 -11.79 4.71 12.42
N LYS A 153 -12.62 4.42 11.41
CA LYS A 153 -13.77 3.49 11.56
C LYS A 153 -13.33 2.08 11.96
N TYR A 154 -12.24 1.57 11.37
CA TYR A 154 -11.70 0.26 11.74
C TYR A 154 -11.03 0.25 13.12
N TYR A 155 -10.39 1.35 13.54
CA TYR A 155 -9.91 1.51 14.91
C TYR A 155 -11.04 1.38 15.94
N SER A 156 -12.16 2.08 15.74
CA SER A 156 -13.34 1.94 16.61
C SER A 156 -13.87 0.51 16.67
N ALA A 157 -13.88 -0.21 15.54
CA ALA A 157 -14.30 -1.61 15.51
C ALA A 157 -13.31 -2.56 16.22
N THR A 158 -12.02 -2.23 16.19
CA THR A 158 -10.94 -2.99 16.84
C THR A 158 -11.02 -2.87 18.37
N ASP A 159 -11.25 -1.66 18.89
CA ASP A 159 -11.40 -1.40 20.33
C ASP A 159 -12.63 -2.12 20.94
N MET A 160 -13.73 -2.17 20.18
CA MET A 160 -14.95 -2.89 20.58
C MET A 160 -14.83 -4.42 20.53
N SER A 161 -13.76 -4.97 19.96
CA SER A 161 -13.59 -6.42 19.78
C SER A 161 -12.84 -7.08 20.95
N ASN A 162 -13.51 -8.03 21.60
CA ASN A 162 -12.91 -8.84 22.66
C ASN A 162 -11.64 -9.58 22.19
N VAL A 163 -11.55 -9.98 20.91
CA VAL A 163 -10.38 -10.71 20.38
C VAL A 163 -9.14 -9.83 20.40
N TYR A 164 -9.23 -8.57 19.94
CA TYR A 164 -8.09 -7.65 19.97
C TYR A 164 -7.74 -7.21 21.39
N ARG A 165 -8.74 -7.02 22.26
CA ARG A 165 -8.54 -6.73 23.68
C ARG A 165 -7.82 -7.87 24.42
N ILE A 166 -8.17 -9.12 24.14
CA ILE A 166 -7.51 -10.31 24.70
C ILE A 166 -6.10 -10.45 24.12
N ALA A 167 -5.94 -10.36 22.80
CA ALA A 167 -4.63 -10.52 22.13
C ALA A 167 -3.59 -9.48 22.57
N MET A 168 -4.00 -8.25 22.91
CA MET A 168 -3.12 -7.27 23.55
C MET A 168 -2.76 -7.61 25.01
N GLY A 169 -3.67 -8.27 25.73
CA GLY A 169 -3.50 -8.64 27.15
C GLY A 169 -2.77 -9.95 27.41
N THR A 170 -2.65 -10.83 26.41
CA THR A 170 -2.06 -12.18 26.58
C THR A 170 -0.56 -12.21 26.28
N CYS A 171 0.26 -11.83 27.26
CA CYS A 171 1.67 -12.24 27.32
C CYS A 171 2.07 -12.58 28.76
N PHE A 172 1.64 -13.75 29.24
CA PHE A 172 2.10 -14.32 30.52
C PHE A 172 3.00 -15.53 30.23
N HIS A 173 4.32 -15.34 30.33
CA HIS A 173 5.28 -16.43 30.28
C HIS A 173 5.47 -17.00 31.69
N PHE A 174 4.78 -18.10 32.01
CA PHE A 174 4.90 -18.75 33.32
C PHE A 174 6.04 -19.78 33.29
N ASN A 175 7.27 -19.32 33.51
CA ASN A 175 8.40 -20.22 33.73
C ASN A 175 8.26 -20.92 35.09
N LEU A 176 8.60 -22.21 35.15
CA LEU A 176 8.40 -23.06 36.33
C LEU A 176 9.27 -22.70 37.56
N ILE A 177 10.07 -21.64 37.45
CA ILE A 177 10.93 -21.07 38.48
C ILE A 177 10.43 -19.64 38.71
N ASN A 178 10.05 -19.32 39.95
CA ASN A 178 9.38 -18.06 40.35
C ASN A 178 10.22 -16.78 40.13
N ILE A 179 10.44 -16.40 38.87
CA ILE A 179 10.97 -15.10 38.47
C ILE A 179 10.04 -14.57 37.37
N LEU A 180 9.21 -13.59 37.74
CA LEU A 180 8.21 -13.00 36.87
C LEU A 180 8.88 -11.99 35.92
N THR A 181 9.60 -12.51 34.91
CA THR A 181 10.26 -11.69 33.88
C THR A 181 9.23 -11.07 32.94
N CYS A 182 8.66 -9.95 33.36
CA CYS A 182 7.66 -9.21 32.59
C CYS A 182 8.30 -8.45 31.43
N SER A 183 8.29 -9.05 30.24
CA SER A 183 8.50 -8.32 28.99
C SER A 183 7.20 -7.60 28.59
N TYR A 184 7.16 -6.27 28.77
CA TYR A 184 6.11 -5.36 28.25
C TYR A 184 5.67 -5.74 26.82
N LEU A 185 4.40 -5.67 26.38
CA LEU A 185 3.19 -4.87 26.69
C LEU A 185 1.95 -5.76 26.30
N VAL A 186 0.67 -5.55 26.64
CA VAL A 186 -0.15 -4.44 27.16
C VAL A 186 -1.15 -5.00 28.22
N LEU A 187 -1.94 -4.18 28.93
CA LEU A 187 -3.13 -4.67 29.65
C LEU A 187 -4.24 -3.61 29.83
N HIS A 188 -5.47 -4.01 29.47
CA HIS A 188 -6.82 -3.47 29.78
C HIS A 188 -7.21 -1.98 29.51
N PRO A 189 -8.34 -1.70 28.80
CA PRO A 189 -8.79 -0.33 28.49
C PRO A 189 -9.17 0.60 29.65
N SER A 190 -9.31 0.11 30.89
CA SER A 190 -9.58 0.99 32.06
C SER A 190 -8.32 1.69 32.60
N LEU A 191 -7.13 1.24 32.21
CA LEU A 191 -5.85 1.83 32.63
C LEU A 191 -5.18 2.52 31.44
N LYS A 192 -5.38 3.84 31.33
CA LYS A 192 -4.69 4.69 30.34
C LYS A 192 -3.17 4.68 30.58
N LEU A 193 -2.49 3.72 29.96
CA LEU A 193 -1.04 3.55 29.96
C LEU A 193 -0.32 4.73 29.30
N GLN A 194 0.97 4.88 29.62
CA GLN A 194 1.82 5.98 29.13
C GLN A 194 1.86 6.09 27.60
N TYR A 195 1.75 4.98 26.85
CA TYR A 195 1.66 4.98 25.39
C TYR A 195 0.55 5.90 24.83
N PHE A 196 -0.64 5.87 25.47
CA PHE A 196 -1.75 6.76 25.13
C PHE A 196 -1.65 8.14 25.79
N LYS A 197 -0.76 8.33 26.78
CA LYS A 197 -0.45 9.65 27.35
C LYS A 197 0.55 10.43 26.48
N SER A 198 1.44 9.76 25.75
CA SER A 198 2.41 10.38 24.84
C SER A 198 1.89 10.66 23.42
N ARG A 199 0.69 10.16 23.06
CA ARG A 199 0.01 10.39 21.76
C ARG A 199 -1.16 11.38 21.88
N LYS A 200 -1.16 12.25 22.88
CA LYS A 200 -2.23 13.23 23.14
C LYS A 200 -1.84 14.64 22.67
#